data_AF-A0A9Q0ZWI2-F1
#
_entry.id   AF-A0A9Q0ZWI2-F1
#
_cell.length_a   1.000
_cell.length_b   1.000
_cell.length_c   1.000
_cell.angle_alpha   90.00
_cell.angle_beta   90.00
_cell.angle_gamma   90.00
#
_symmetry.space_group_name_H-M   'P 1'
#
loop_
_entity.id
_entity.type
_entity.pdbx_description
1 polymer ?
#
loop_
_entity_poly.entity_id
_entity_poly.type
_entity_poly.pdbx_seq_one_letter_code
_entity_poly.pdbx_strand_id
1 'polypeptide(L)'
;MFQKAINQLKLQDKQKASLDVPGRWDTTFSMLENALDFRNAFAYLEQTDGDFRVNPSVEEWNTATIILDCLKKLILKESVRNASTGVELYFLNVCGVYKNLIQWRRSQHTFVRSIADRMLVRFDEFWNKIGLALGILTILNPCFKLDVVEYGYGQIYGSDANLFFPELHNDLKRVYHRYANDSSNPAASTSTLADVNCCASFNPTSEYMFQGFRVWRKHKYESNSLDSQKVELDQYYLEQPPENLSEDYNVLEWWHANAPRFPILGRMARDFFAIPISTIVSESSAAEEAVKMSSTFNDARPEIIEALVCVRDWLESPEKK
;
A
#
# COMPACT_ATOMS: atom_id res chain seq x y z
N MET A 1 3.84 -28.05 29.78
CA MET A 1 4.70 -29.04 29.07
C MET A 1 5.36 -28.45 27.85
N PHE A 2 4.66 -27.69 27.01
CA PHE A 2 5.20 -26.97 25.85
C PHE A 2 6.45 -26.11 26.14
N GLN A 3 6.45 -25.32 27.23
CA GLN A 3 7.63 -24.53 27.65
C GLN A 3 8.86 -25.40 27.98
N LYS A 4 8.66 -26.62 28.50
CA LYS A 4 9.78 -27.56 28.75
C LYS A 4 10.37 -28.07 27.43
N ALA A 5 9.54 -28.34 26.42
CA ALA A 5 9.99 -28.71 25.07
C ALA A 5 10.77 -27.56 24.40
N ILE A 6 10.27 -26.32 24.48
CA ILE A 6 10.98 -25.11 24.00
C ILE A 6 12.35 -24.99 24.67
N ASN A 7 12.41 -25.15 26.00
CA ASN A 7 13.66 -25.04 26.75
C ASN A 7 14.66 -26.16 26.40
N GLN A 8 14.19 -27.41 26.23
CA GLN A 8 15.06 -28.52 25.83
C GLN A 8 15.61 -28.38 24.40
N LEU A 9 14.80 -27.83 23.49
CA LEU A 9 15.20 -27.59 22.10
C LEU A 9 15.93 -26.26 21.90
N LYS A 10 16.18 -25.51 22.98
CA LYS A 10 16.83 -24.18 22.97
C LYS A 10 16.12 -23.17 22.05
N LEU A 11 14.80 -23.24 21.96
CA LEU A 11 13.98 -22.33 21.14
C LEU A 11 13.58 -21.04 21.88
N GLN A 12 14.39 -20.62 22.86
CA GLN A 12 14.05 -19.51 23.77
C GLN A 12 14.15 -18.13 23.12
N ASP A 13 14.92 -18.00 22.04
CA ASP A 13 15.07 -16.75 21.28
C ASP A 13 13.89 -16.45 20.34
N LYS A 14 12.92 -17.37 20.24
CA LYS A 14 11.74 -17.22 19.36
C LYS A 14 10.59 -16.50 20.09
N GLN A 15 9.87 -15.64 19.37
CA GLN A 15 8.78 -14.82 19.91
C GLN A 15 7.76 -15.66 20.71
N LYS A 16 7.21 -15.04 21.76
CA LYS A 16 6.20 -15.64 22.64
C LYS A 16 5.00 -16.05 21.77
N ALA A 17 4.58 -17.31 21.86
CA ALA A 17 3.45 -17.83 21.10
C ALA A 17 2.23 -16.89 21.25
N SER A 18 1.79 -16.30 20.13
CA SER A 18 0.60 -15.46 20.06
C SER A 18 -0.63 -16.32 19.76
N LEU A 19 -1.72 -16.08 20.49
CA LEU A 19 -3.01 -16.69 20.17
C LEU A 19 -3.64 -15.95 19.00
N ASP A 20 -4.26 -16.71 18.10
CA ASP A 20 -5.07 -16.15 17.02
C ASP A 20 -6.35 -15.51 17.58
N VAL A 21 -6.75 -14.39 16.96
CA VAL A 21 -8.01 -13.70 17.20
C VAL A 21 -8.83 -13.78 15.92
N PRO A 22 -9.99 -14.47 15.92
CA PRO A 22 -10.82 -14.60 14.74
C PRO A 22 -11.15 -13.26 14.10
N GLY A 23 -10.97 -13.15 12.79
CA GLY A 23 -11.19 -11.92 12.02
C GLY A 23 -9.96 -11.00 11.93
N ARG A 24 -8.89 -11.27 12.67
CA ARG A 24 -7.61 -10.54 12.57
C ARG A 24 -6.56 -11.36 11.87
N TRP A 25 -6.34 -11.05 10.59
CA TRP A 25 -5.39 -11.77 9.76
C TRP A 25 -3.95 -11.66 10.28
N ASP A 26 -3.61 -10.57 10.96
CA ASP A 26 -2.28 -10.32 11.50
C ASP A 26 -1.96 -11.23 12.69
N THR A 27 -2.95 -11.55 13.54
CA THR A 27 -2.78 -12.54 14.61
C THR A 27 -2.72 -13.96 14.05
N THR A 28 -3.47 -14.26 12.99
CA THR A 28 -3.39 -15.56 12.29
C THR A 28 -2.01 -15.73 11.66
N PHE A 29 -1.48 -14.68 11.05
CA PHE A 29 -0.14 -14.64 10.48
C PHE A 29 0.93 -14.94 11.55
N SER A 30 0.92 -14.19 12.66
CA SER A 30 1.90 -14.40 13.74
C SER A 30 1.75 -15.78 14.40
N MET A 31 0.52 -16.30 14.53
CA MET A 31 0.29 -17.66 15.04
C MET A 31 0.92 -18.70 14.11
N LEU A 32 0.70 -18.60 12.79
CA LEU A 32 1.25 -19.55 11.82
C LEU A 32 2.78 -19.48 11.74
N GLU A 33 3.34 -18.28 11.77
CA GLU A 33 4.79 -18.06 11.80
C GLU A 33 5.42 -18.71 13.04
N ASN A 34 4.86 -18.45 14.22
CA ASN A 34 5.30 -19.06 15.48
C ASN A 34 5.11 -20.59 15.46
N ALA A 35 3.99 -21.10 14.97
CA ALA A 35 3.70 -22.54 14.95
C ALA A 35 4.74 -23.29 14.11
N LEU A 36 5.09 -22.77 12.92
CA LEU A 36 6.13 -23.35 12.07
C LEU A 36 7.50 -23.29 12.74
N ASP A 37 7.78 -22.20 13.45
CA ASP A 37 9.00 -22.03 14.22
C ASP A 37 9.16 -23.05 15.36
N PHE A 38 8.04 -23.53 15.91
CA PHE A 38 7.99 -24.54 16.96
C PHE A 38 7.70 -25.95 16.44
N ARG A 39 7.71 -26.21 15.13
CA ARG A 39 7.40 -27.54 14.54
C ARG A 39 8.13 -28.70 15.22
N ASN A 40 9.41 -28.53 15.55
CA ASN A 40 10.21 -29.55 16.25
C ASN A 40 9.75 -29.80 17.70
N ALA A 41 9.19 -28.79 18.37
CA ALA A 41 8.63 -28.94 19.70
C ALA A 41 7.34 -29.77 19.69
N PHE A 42 6.50 -29.64 18.65
CA PHE A 42 5.33 -30.51 18.46
C PHE A 42 5.75 -31.97 18.27
N ALA A 43 6.75 -32.23 17.42
CA ALA A 43 7.27 -33.58 17.20
C ALA A 43 7.91 -34.17 18.48
N TYR A 44 8.63 -33.37 19.26
CA TYR A 44 9.19 -33.80 20.54
C TYR A 44 8.09 -34.17 21.56
N LEU A 45 7.01 -33.38 21.62
CA LEU A 45 5.90 -33.65 22.54
C LEU A 45 5.15 -34.93 22.18
N GLU A 46 4.92 -35.18 20.89
CA GLU A 46 4.31 -36.45 20.44
C GLU A 46 5.12 -37.68 20.86
N GLN A 47 6.45 -37.56 20.95
CA GLN A 47 7.33 -38.66 21.39
C GLN A 47 7.41 -38.82 22.91
N THR A 48 7.20 -37.74 23.66
CA THR A 48 7.47 -37.70 25.11
C THR A 48 6.22 -37.66 25.98
N ASP A 49 5.08 -37.26 25.42
CA ASP A 49 3.79 -37.16 26.08
C ASP A 49 2.77 -38.04 25.36
N GLY A 50 2.44 -39.19 25.95
CA GLY A 50 1.54 -40.19 25.36
C GLY A 50 0.09 -39.71 25.17
N ASP A 51 -0.28 -38.62 25.85
CA ASP A 51 -1.60 -37.98 25.73
C ASP A 51 -1.62 -36.86 24.68
N PHE A 52 -0.46 -36.50 24.12
CA PHE A 52 -0.36 -35.45 23.11
C PHE A 52 -0.83 -35.95 21.72
N ARG A 53 -1.94 -35.39 21.23
CA ARG A 53 -2.59 -35.80 19.96
C ARG A 53 -2.74 -34.68 18.93
N VAL A 54 -2.09 -33.54 19.16
CA VAL A 54 -2.32 -32.29 18.41
C VAL A 54 -1.12 -31.93 17.52
N ASN A 55 -0.26 -32.89 17.17
CA ASN A 55 0.80 -32.67 16.19
C ASN A 55 0.19 -32.68 14.77
N PRO A 56 0.31 -31.58 14.00
CA PRO A 56 -0.14 -31.59 12.60
C PRO A 56 0.63 -32.61 11.76
N SER A 57 -0.04 -33.13 10.74
CA SER A 57 0.58 -34.03 9.76
C SER A 57 1.66 -33.32 8.93
N VAL A 58 2.48 -34.08 8.22
CA VAL A 58 3.49 -33.52 7.30
C VAL A 58 2.83 -32.66 6.22
N GLU A 59 1.69 -33.10 5.70
CA GLU A 59 0.88 -32.41 4.69
C GLU A 59 0.28 -31.12 5.26
N GLU A 60 -0.19 -31.13 6.50
CA GLU A 60 -0.72 -29.95 7.19
C GLU A 60 0.37 -28.91 7.44
N TRP A 61 1.57 -29.33 7.87
CA TRP A 61 2.73 -28.45 8.00
C TRP A 61 3.17 -27.83 6.67
N ASN A 62 3.15 -28.62 5.60
CA ASN A 62 3.45 -28.13 4.25
C ASN A 62 2.40 -27.10 3.79
N THR A 63 1.12 -27.39 4.08
CA THR A 63 0.02 -26.46 3.79
C THR A 63 0.17 -25.14 4.55
N ALA A 64 0.47 -25.20 5.86
CA ALA A 64 0.72 -24.02 6.69
C ALA A 64 1.90 -23.18 6.18
N THR A 65 2.97 -23.84 5.71
CA THR A 65 4.14 -23.17 5.09
C THR A 65 3.73 -22.40 3.84
N ILE A 66 2.99 -23.04 2.92
CA ILE A 66 2.53 -22.40 1.69
C ILE A 66 1.59 -21.23 1.99
N ILE A 67 0.68 -21.38 2.96
CA ILE A 67 -0.22 -20.31 3.39
C ILE A 67 0.59 -19.14 3.96
N LEU A 68 1.56 -19.40 4.83
CA LEU A 68 2.40 -18.34 5.39
C LEU A 68 3.16 -17.58 4.29
N ASP A 69 3.73 -18.29 3.32
CA ASP A 69 4.42 -17.67 2.18
C ASP A 69 3.48 -16.82 1.31
N CYS A 70 2.22 -17.24 1.17
CA CYS A 70 1.19 -16.42 0.54
C CYS A 70 0.92 -15.16 1.38
N LEU A 71 0.65 -15.30 2.68
CA LEU A 71 0.35 -14.17 3.57
C LEU A 71 1.49 -13.15 3.58
N LYS A 72 2.76 -13.58 3.61
CA LYS A 72 3.94 -12.70 3.52
C LYS A 72 3.92 -11.80 2.29
N LYS A 73 3.38 -12.28 1.17
CA LYS A 73 3.24 -11.51 -0.08
C LYS A 73 2.06 -10.54 -0.10
N LEU A 74 1.12 -10.68 0.83
CA LEU A 74 -0.03 -9.79 0.98
C LEU A 74 0.21 -8.66 1.96
N ILE A 75 1.25 -8.77 2.81
CA ILE A 75 1.57 -7.73 3.78
C ILE A 75 1.97 -6.47 3.03
N LEU A 76 1.03 -5.53 2.94
CA LEU A 76 1.27 -4.14 2.60
C LEU A 76 1.81 -3.47 3.87
N LYS A 77 3.11 -3.62 4.15
CA LYS A 77 3.69 -2.82 5.24
C LYS A 77 3.58 -1.35 4.85
N GLU A 78 3.02 -0.54 5.74
CA GLU A 78 2.90 0.91 5.61
C GLU A 78 4.30 1.54 5.53
N SER A 79 4.86 1.60 4.32
CA SER A 79 6.08 2.36 4.02
C SER A 79 5.73 3.80 3.65
N VAL A 80 4.59 4.32 4.13
CA VAL A 80 4.09 5.65 3.78
C VAL A 80 4.57 6.64 4.85
N ARG A 81 5.87 6.91 4.84
CA ARG A 81 6.48 7.87 5.77
C ARG A 81 6.75 9.23 5.13
N ASN A 82 7.00 9.25 3.82
CA ASN A 82 7.38 10.46 3.13
C ASN A 82 6.34 10.72 2.04
N ALA A 83 5.69 11.88 2.08
CA ALA A 83 4.69 12.32 1.11
C ALA A 83 5.20 12.32 -0.35
N SER A 84 6.52 12.16 -0.55
CA SER A 84 7.19 12.17 -1.85
C SER A 84 7.68 10.83 -2.38
N THR A 85 7.75 9.78 -1.55
CA THR A 85 8.30 8.46 -1.92
C THR A 85 7.40 7.29 -1.52
N GLY A 86 6.34 7.53 -0.74
CA GLY A 86 5.46 6.50 -0.20
C GLY A 86 4.35 6.05 -1.15
N VAL A 87 3.80 6.94 -1.96
CA VAL A 87 2.63 6.64 -2.81
C VAL A 87 3.00 5.65 -3.91
N GLU A 88 4.15 5.80 -4.55
CA GLU A 88 4.50 5.02 -5.73
C GLU A 88 4.92 3.62 -5.35
N LEU A 89 5.63 3.49 -4.23
CA LEU A 89 5.88 2.21 -3.58
C LEU A 89 4.58 1.55 -3.17
N TYR A 90 3.64 2.31 -2.61
CA TYR A 90 2.31 1.78 -2.25
C TYR A 90 1.53 1.30 -3.48
N PHE A 91 1.47 2.09 -4.55
CA PHE A 91 0.82 1.72 -5.81
C PHE A 91 1.45 0.45 -6.41
N LEU A 92 2.78 0.38 -6.49
CA LEU A 92 3.49 -0.80 -7.00
C LEU A 92 3.30 -2.02 -6.09
N ASN A 93 3.19 -1.84 -4.78
CA ASN A 93 2.84 -2.92 -3.86
C ASN A 93 1.44 -3.45 -4.09
N VAL A 94 0.45 -2.56 -4.24
CA VAL A 94 -0.93 -2.93 -4.57
C VAL A 94 -0.96 -3.69 -5.90
N CYS A 95 -0.27 -3.21 -6.93
CA CYS A 95 -0.13 -3.92 -8.21
C CYS A 95 0.54 -5.29 -8.04
N GLY A 96 1.57 -5.39 -7.19
CA GLY A 96 2.27 -6.63 -6.89
C GLY A 96 1.38 -7.66 -6.20
N VAL A 97 0.59 -7.23 -5.21
CA VAL A 97 -0.42 -8.08 -4.55
C VAL A 97 -1.45 -8.56 -5.55
N TYR A 98 -1.98 -7.66 -6.39
CA TYR A 98 -2.97 -8.02 -7.41
C TYR A 98 -2.40 -9.05 -8.39
N LYS A 99 -1.20 -8.81 -8.91
CA LYS A 99 -0.48 -9.76 -9.77
C LYS A 99 -0.33 -11.13 -9.10
N ASN A 100 0.07 -11.16 -7.83
CA ASN A 100 0.20 -12.41 -7.07
C ASN A 100 -1.15 -13.14 -6.98
N LEU A 101 -2.23 -12.44 -6.64
CA LEU A 101 -3.56 -13.03 -6.55
C LEU A 101 -4.02 -13.62 -7.90
N ILE A 102 -3.81 -12.91 -9.01
CA ILE A 102 -4.11 -13.42 -10.37
C ILE A 102 -3.32 -14.70 -10.65
N GLN A 103 -2.03 -14.74 -10.29
CA GLN A 103 -1.19 -15.93 -10.44
C GLN A 103 -1.69 -17.09 -9.57
N TRP A 104 -2.11 -16.82 -8.33
CA TRP A 104 -2.56 -17.83 -7.38
C TRP A 104 -3.86 -18.52 -7.81
N ARG A 105 -4.73 -17.87 -8.59
CA ARG A 105 -5.87 -18.54 -9.24
C ARG A 105 -5.47 -19.71 -10.14
N ARG A 106 -4.23 -19.70 -10.64
CA ARG A 106 -3.64 -20.75 -11.49
C ARG A 106 -2.78 -21.72 -10.68
N SER A 107 -2.77 -21.64 -9.35
CA SER A 107 -1.99 -22.52 -8.49
C SER A 107 -2.44 -23.97 -8.59
N GLN A 108 -1.49 -24.89 -8.45
CA GLN A 108 -1.75 -26.32 -8.35
C GLN A 108 -2.49 -26.68 -7.06
N HIS A 109 -2.31 -25.89 -6.00
CA HIS A 109 -2.94 -26.09 -4.71
C HIS A 109 -4.36 -25.52 -4.68
N THR A 110 -5.35 -26.37 -4.43
CA THR A 110 -6.78 -25.99 -4.35
C THR A 110 -7.04 -24.91 -3.30
N PHE A 111 -6.39 -24.99 -2.12
CA PHE A 111 -6.55 -23.99 -1.06
C PHE A 111 -5.97 -22.62 -1.45
N VAL A 112 -4.86 -22.57 -2.19
CA VAL A 112 -4.27 -21.32 -2.69
C VAL A 112 -5.22 -20.66 -3.70
N ARG A 113 -5.80 -21.44 -4.61
CA ARG A 113 -6.83 -20.95 -5.54
C ARG A 113 -8.04 -20.39 -4.78
N SER A 114 -8.52 -21.10 -3.76
CA SER A 114 -9.63 -20.65 -2.92
C SER A 114 -9.33 -19.36 -2.14
N ILE A 115 -8.10 -19.16 -1.66
CA ILE A 115 -7.67 -17.90 -1.05
C ILE A 115 -7.71 -16.78 -2.09
N ALA A 116 -7.13 -17.03 -3.27
CA ALA A 116 -7.07 -16.05 -4.36
C ALA A 116 -8.45 -15.61 -4.84
N ASP A 117 -9.36 -16.56 -5.11
CA ASP A 117 -10.71 -16.25 -5.59
C ASP A 117 -11.49 -15.39 -4.56
N ARG A 118 -11.37 -15.69 -3.27
CA ARG A 118 -12.04 -14.90 -2.21
C ARG A 118 -11.43 -13.52 -2.03
N MET A 119 -10.11 -13.42 -2.09
CA MET A 119 -9.41 -12.14 -1.94
C MET A 119 -9.59 -11.23 -3.15
N LEU A 120 -9.59 -11.78 -4.37
CA LEU A 120 -9.76 -10.99 -5.59
C LEU A 120 -11.09 -10.27 -5.64
N VAL A 121 -12.19 -10.89 -5.20
CA VAL A 121 -13.49 -10.19 -5.12
C VAL A 121 -13.39 -8.92 -4.29
N ARG A 122 -12.76 -8.99 -3.12
CA ARG A 122 -12.54 -7.83 -2.24
C ARG A 122 -11.52 -6.85 -2.80
N PHE A 123 -10.50 -7.37 -3.47
CA PHE A 123 -9.45 -6.56 -4.07
C PHE A 123 -9.95 -5.78 -5.29
N ASP A 124 -10.83 -6.36 -6.09
CA ASP A 124 -11.49 -5.70 -7.21
C ASP A 124 -12.40 -4.56 -6.70
N GLU A 125 -13.16 -4.80 -5.63
CA GLU A 125 -13.96 -3.76 -4.96
C GLU A 125 -13.08 -2.59 -4.46
N PHE A 126 -11.95 -2.91 -3.83
CA PHE A 126 -10.96 -1.93 -3.38
C PHE A 126 -10.36 -1.15 -4.56
N TRP A 127 -9.88 -1.86 -5.58
CA TRP A 127 -9.23 -1.28 -6.75
C TRP A 127 -10.18 -0.39 -7.56
N ASN A 128 -11.44 -0.79 -7.72
CA ASN A 128 -12.45 0.01 -8.41
C ASN A 128 -12.77 1.32 -7.68
N LYS A 129 -12.64 1.36 -6.34
CA LYS A 129 -12.87 2.58 -5.55
C LYS A 129 -11.68 3.52 -5.56
N ILE A 130 -10.47 3.00 -5.35
CA ILE A 130 -9.30 3.83 -5.06
C ILE A 130 -8.24 3.84 -6.16
N GLY A 131 -8.32 2.92 -7.14
CA GLY A 131 -7.28 2.71 -8.15
C GLY A 131 -7.01 3.95 -9.00
N LEU A 132 -8.06 4.70 -9.34
CA LEU A 132 -7.91 5.97 -10.06
C LEU A 132 -7.18 7.02 -9.22
N ALA A 133 -7.55 7.19 -7.94
CA ALA A 133 -6.92 8.17 -7.06
C ALA A 133 -5.44 7.85 -6.82
N LEU A 134 -5.11 6.58 -6.57
CA LEU A 134 -3.72 6.12 -6.49
C LEU A 134 -2.97 6.35 -7.80
N GLY A 135 -3.59 6.03 -8.94
CA GLY A 135 -3.00 6.28 -10.26
C GLY A 135 -2.67 7.76 -10.48
N ILE A 136 -3.61 8.67 -10.16
CA ILE A 136 -3.41 10.11 -10.28
C ILE A 136 -2.29 10.60 -9.36
N LEU A 137 -2.29 10.21 -8.08
CA LEU A 137 -1.23 10.56 -7.14
C LEU A 137 0.16 10.17 -7.66
N THR A 138 0.24 8.94 -8.17
CA THR A 138 1.49 8.36 -8.69
C THR A 138 1.94 9.07 -9.97
N ILE A 139 0.99 9.45 -10.84
CA ILE A 139 1.25 10.24 -12.06
C ILE A 139 1.71 11.66 -11.72
N LEU A 140 1.14 12.29 -10.70
CA LEU A 140 1.53 13.63 -10.27
C LEU A 140 2.93 13.64 -9.64
N ASN A 141 3.55 12.50 -9.37
CA ASN A 141 4.96 12.49 -8.99
C ASN A 141 5.85 12.70 -10.23
N PRO A 142 6.58 13.83 -10.33
CA PRO A 142 7.43 14.15 -11.48
C PRO A 142 8.56 13.14 -11.72
N CYS A 143 8.95 12.35 -10.72
CA CYS A 143 9.94 11.29 -10.87
C CYS A 143 9.37 10.06 -11.57
N PHE A 144 8.05 9.84 -11.55
CA PHE A 144 7.43 8.61 -12.02
C PHE A 144 6.47 8.83 -13.18
N LYS A 145 5.62 9.85 -13.12
CA LYS A 145 4.71 10.23 -14.21
C LYS A 145 3.87 9.04 -14.69
N LEU A 146 3.65 8.92 -15.99
CA LEU A 146 2.82 7.86 -16.55
C LEU A 146 3.51 6.47 -16.50
N ASP A 147 4.84 6.43 -16.50
CA ASP A 147 5.62 5.19 -16.61
C ASP A 147 5.31 4.16 -15.54
N VAL A 148 5.13 4.60 -14.30
CA VAL A 148 4.86 3.71 -13.15
C VAL A 148 3.48 3.09 -13.24
N VAL A 149 2.49 3.85 -13.73
CA VAL A 149 1.13 3.33 -13.96
C VAL A 149 1.15 2.40 -15.16
N GLU A 150 1.88 2.73 -16.22
CA GLU A 150 2.09 1.84 -17.36
C GLU A 150 2.71 0.50 -16.94
N TYR A 151 3.79 0.57 -16.15
CA TYR A 151 4.43 -0.62 -15.62
C TYR A 151 3.48 -1.43 -14.73
N GLY A 152 2.81 -0.77 -13.77
CA GLY A 152 1.86 -1.41 -12.86
C GLY A 152 0.69 -2.08 -13.58
N TYR A 153 0.09 -1.39 -14.55
CA TYR A 153 -0.99 -1.94 -15.38
C TYR A 153 -0.50 -3.12 -16.23
N GLY A 154 0.71 -3.05 -16.76
CA GLY A 154 1.36 -4.18 -17.43
C GLY A 154 1.55 -5.40 -16.51
N GLN A 155 1.78 -5.18 -15.21
CA GLN A 155 1.90 -6.27 -14.24
C GLN A 155 0.57 -6.96 -13.92
N ILE A 156 -0.54 -6.21 -13.87
CA ILE A 156 -1.86 -6.74 -13.46
C ILE A 156 -2.71 -7.20 -14.64
N TYR A 157 -2.68 -6.48 -15.77
CA TYR A 157 -3.52 -6.77 -16.94
C TYR A 157 -2.76 -7.46 -18.08
N GLY A 158 -1.42 -7.49 -18.03
CA GLY A 158 -0.60 -8.12 -19.06
C GLY A 158 -0.82 -7.48 -20.44
N SER A 159 -1.16 -8.29 -21.45
CA SER A 159 -1.44 -7.81 -22.81
C SER A 159 -2.60 -6.83 -22.90
N ASP A 160 -3.52 -6.91 -21.93
CA ASP A 160 -4.76 -6.14 -21.94
C ASP A 160 -4.58 -4.76 -21.31
N ALA A 161 -3.39 -4.45 -20.76
CA ALA A 161 -3.08 -3.15 -20.15
C ALA A 161 -3.40 -1.96 -21.08
N ASN A 162 -3.18 -2.14 -22.39
CA ASN A 162 -3.45 -1.12 -23.41
C ASN A 162 -4.92 -0.73 -23.53
N LEU A 163 -5.84 -1.58 -23.06
CA LEU A 163 -7.28 -1.29 -23.05
C LEU A 163 -7.66 -0.32 -21.93
N PHE A 164 -6.87 -0.25 -20.86
CA PHE A 164 -7.15 0.55 -19.66
C PHE A 164 -6.52 1.95 -19.71
N PHE A 165 -5.45 2.15 -20.49
CA PHE A 165 -4.81 3.48 -20.61
C PHE A 165 -5.72 4.56 -21.19
N PRO A 166 -6.55 4.32 -22.23
CA PRO A 166 -7.46 5.34 -22.75
C PRO A 166 -8.46 5.81 -21.70
N GLU A 167 -9.00 4.89 -20.89
CA GLU A 167 -9.94 5.21 -19.82
C GLU A 167 -9.27 6.04 -18.72
N LEU A 168 -8.10 5.60 -18.23
CA LEU A 168 -7.29 6.35 -17.26
C LEU A 168 -6.96 7.77 -17.77
N HIS A 169 -6.56 7.90 -19.03
CA HIS A 169 -6.21 9.17 -19.62
C HIS A 169 -7.42 10.10 -19.75
N ASN A 170 -8.59 9.56 -20.12
CA ASN A 170 -9.84 10.31 -20.15
C ASN A 170 -10.28 10.77 -18.77
N ASP A 171 -10.14 9.91 -17.76
CA ASP A 171 -10.46 10.24 -16.37
C ASP A 171 -9.54 11.33 -15.82
N LEU A 172 -8.23 11.23 -16.08
CA LEU A 172 -7.26 12.25 -15.68
C LEU A 172 -7.53 13.58 -16.39
N LYS A 173 -7.84 13.56 -17.70
CA LYS A 173 -8.31 14.75 -18.41
C LYS A 173 -9.57 15.33 -17.78
N ARG A 174 -10.55 14.50 -17.41
CA ARG A 174 -11.78 14.97 -16.76
C ARG A 174 -11.48 15.67 -15.43
N VAL A 175 -10.59 15.11 -14.61
CA VAL A 175 -10.15 15.74 -13.36
C VAL A 175 -9.43 17.07 -13.65
N TYR A 176 -8.47 17.08 -14.58
CA TYR A 176 -7.74 18.28 -14.97
C TYR A 176 -8.69 19.42 -15.41
N HIS A 177 -9.69 19.13 -16.24
CA HIS A 177 -10.65 20.14 -16.69
C HIS A 177 -11.50 20.71 -15.55
N ARG A 178 -11.80 19.94 -14.49
CA ARG A 178 -12.47 20.49 -13.30
C ARG A 178 -11.61 21.56 -12.64
N TYR A 179 -10.33 21.26 -12.39
CA TYR A 179 -9.38 22.23 -11.84
C TYR A 179 -9.11 23.42 -12.76
N ALA A 180 -9.19 23.22 -14.08
CA ALA A 180 -9.06 24.29 -15.06
C ALA A 180 -10.27 25.23 -15.00
N ASN A 181 -11.49 24.68 -14.90
CA ASN A 181 -12.73 25.46 -14.83
C ASN A 181 -12.89 26.20 -13.48
N ASP A 182 -12.46 25.58 -12.37
CA ASP A 182 -12.52 26.16 -11.03
C ASP A 182 -11.52 27.30 -10.81
N SER A 183 -10.51 27.45 -11.68
CA SER A 183 -9.54 28.54 -11.65
C SER A 183 -10.13 29.94 -11.81
N SER A 184 -11.43 30.02 -12.11
CA SER A 184 -12.25 31.23 -12.13
C SER A 184 -12.51 31.82 -10.72
N ASN A 185 -12.23 31.09 -9.62
CA ASN A 185 -12.41 31.55 -8.24
C ASN A 185 -11.15 31.32 -7.38
N PRO A 186 -10.39 32.37 -7.01
CA PRO A 186 -9.15 32.23 -6.25
C PRO A 186 -9.44 32.17 -4.75
N ALA A 187 -9.59 30.98 -4.19
CA ALA A 187 -9.49 30.76 -2.75
C ALA A 187 -8.16 30.05 -2.44
N ALA A 188 -7.16 30.83 -2.05
CA ALA A 188 -5.89 30.30 -1.53
C ALA A 188 -6.12 29.73 -0.14
N SER A 189 -5.94 28.42 0.02
CA SER A 189 -5.88 27.78 1.33
C SER A 189 -4.44 27.34 1.59
N THR A 190 -3.85 27.90 2.64
CA THR A 190 -2.51 27.56 3.14
C THR A 190 -2.66 26.46 4.18
N SER A 191 -2.17 25.26 3.90
CA SER A 191 -2.06 24.20 4.92
C SER A 191 -0.63 24.10 5.43
N THR A 192 -0.51 23.85 6.73
CA THR A 192 0.76 23.65 7.44
C THR A 192 1.05 22.16 7.51
N LEU A 193 2.20 21.76 6.96
CA LEU A 193 2.75 20.41 7.11
C LEU A 193 3.12 20.19 8.58
N ALA A 194 2.55 19.16 9.20
CA ALA A 194 3.00 18.64 10.49
C ALA A 194 3.96 17.47 10.24
N ASP A 195 5.11 17.49 10.91
CA ASP A 195 6.10 16.42 10.89
C ASP A 195 5.57 15.22 11.69
N VAL A 196 5.42 14.07 11.02
CA VAL A 196 5.06 12.80 11.66
C VAL A 196 6.26 11.86 11.60
N ASN A 197 6.78 11.51 12.78
CA ASN A 197 7.90 10.61 12.97
C ASN A 197 7.44 9.12 13.00
N CYS A 198 8.41 8.20 12.84
CA CYS A 198 8.47 6.79 13.32
C CYS A 198 8.53 5.62 12.32
N CYS A 199 9.64 4.87 12.47
CA CYS A 199 10.14 3.52 12.03
C CYS A 199 9.79 2.87 10.67
N ALA A 200 10.75 2.80 9.73
CA ALA A 200 10.61 2.06 8.48
C ALA A 200 10.95 0.58 8.72
N SER A 201 10.14 -0.36 8.23
CA SER A 201 10.57 -1.76 8.12
C SER A 201 10.30 -2.31 6.72
N PHE A 202 11.26 -3.08 6.24
CA PHE A 202 11.42 -3.59 4.88
C PHE A 202 10.26 -4.52 4.44
N ASN A 203 9.82 -4.38 3.18
CA ASN A 203 8.97 -5.35 2.47
C ASN A 203 9.70 -5.91 1.24
N PRO A 204 9.90 -7.23 1.11
CA PRO A 204 10.53 -7.83 -0.08
C PRO A 204 9.75 -7.62 -1.39
N THR A 205 8.42 -7.49 -1.32
CA THR A 205 7.56 -7.34 -2.51
C THR A 205 7.72 -5.97 -3.17
N SER A 206 7.92 -4.92 -2.37
CA SER A 206 8.13 -3.55 -2.85
C SER A 206 9.42 -3.40 -3.62
N GLU A 207 10.51 -3.95 -3.07
CA GLU A 207 11.83 -3.89 -3.71
C GLU A 207 11.83 -4.64 -5.05
N TYR A 208 11.16 -5.80 -5.12
CA TYR A 208 11.06 -6.55 -6.38
C TYR A 208 10.32 -5.78 -7.47
N MET A 209 9.14 -5.22 -7.15
CA MET A 209 8.35 -4.44 -8.10
C MET A 209 9.08 -3.16 -8.51
N PHE A 210 9.71 -2.47 -7.56
CA PHE A 210 10.46 -1.24 -7.81
C PHE A 210 11.72 -1.48 -8.65
N GLN A 211 12.46 -2.56 -8.36
CA GLN A 211 13.60 -2.97 -9.17
C GLN A 211 13.17 -3.35 -10.59
N GLY A 212 12.06 -4.07 -10.75
CA GLY A 212 11.48 -4.39 -12.05
C GLY A 212 11.08 -3.15 -12.84
N PHE A 213 10.51 -2.14 -12.16
CA PHE A 213 10.19 -0.84 -12.74
C PHE A 213 11.44 -0.12 -13.25
N ARG A 214 12.52 -0.04 -12.45
CA ARG A 214 13.80 0.58 -12.85
C ARG A 214 14.36 -0.02 -14.14
N VAL A 215 14.35 -1.35 -14.24
CA VAL A 215 14.81 -2.07 -15.43
C VAL A 215 13.92 -1.78 -16.63
N TRP A 216 12.60 -1.91 -16.47
CA TRP A 216 11.64 -1.66 -17.56
C TRP A 216 11.75 -0.25 -18.12
N ARG A 217 11.84 0.76 -17.25
CA ARG A 217 11.93 2.17 -17.63
C ARG A 217 13.20 2.45 -18.45
N LYS A 218 14.35 1.90 -18.02
CA LYS A 218 15.61 2.02 -18.75
C LYS A 218 15.47 1.52 -20.20
N HIS A 219 14.89 0.33 -20.37
CA HIS A 219 14.66 -0.24 -21.71
C HIS A 219 13.70 0.60 -22.56
N LYS A 220 12.65 1.16 -21.97
CA LYS A 220 11.66 2.02 -22.66
C LYS A 220 12.31 3.26 -23.28
N TYR A 221 13.20 3.93 -22.55
CA TYR A 221 13.86 5.15 -23.03
C TYR A 221 15.09 4.90 -23.89
N GLU A 222 15.75 3.74 -23.76
CA GLU A 222 16.79 3.31 -24.71
C GLU A 222 16.21 2.97 -26.09
N SER A 223 14.91 2.65 -26.17
CA SER A 223 14.25 2.17 -27.40
C SER A 223 13.42 3.24 -28.15
N ASN A 224 13.19 4.42 -27.56
CA ASN A 224 12.30 5.43 -28.12
C ASN A 224 12.97 6.82 -28.25
N SER A 225 13.12 7.32 -29.48
CA SER A 225 13.25 8.75 -29.76
C SER A 225 11.87 9.28 -30.16
N LEU A 226 11.29 10.23 -29.43
CA LEU A 226 10.02 10.86 -29.85
C LEU A 226 10.01 12.38 -29.72
N ASP A 227 9.25 12.92 -30.67
CA ASP A 227 9.17 14.29 -31.18
C ASP A 227 7.89 15.03 -30.70
N SER A 228 8.03 16.35 -30.72
CA SER A 228 7.18 17.56 -30.61
C SER A 228 5.82 17.66 -29.87
N GLN A 229 5.72 18.84 -29.20
CA GLN A 229 4.63 19.79 -28.93
C GLN A 229 3.23 19.31 -28.55
N LYS A 230 2.84 19.52 -27.28
CA LYS A 230 1.45 19.45 -26.79
C LYS A 230 1.21 20.26 -25.50
N VAL A 231 -0.06 20.34 -25.10
CA VAL A 231 -0.69 21.00 -23.93
C VAL A 231 0.00 20.63 -22.61
N GLU A 232 -0.10 21.49 -21.57
CA GLU A 232 0.48 21.33 -20.22
C GLU A 232 0.55 19.88 -19.69
N LEU A 233 -0.55 19.13 -19.76
CA LEU A 233 -0.62 17.73 -19.30
C LEU A 233 0.24 16.78 -20.16
N ASP A 234 0.17 16.92 -21.48
CA ASP A 234 0.96 16.12 -22.40
C ASP A 234 2.44 16.53 -22.36
N GLN A 235 2.73 17.82 -22.18
CA GLN A 235 4.08 18.33 -21.93
C GLN A 235 4.66 17.72 -20.66
N TYR A 236 3.89 17.68 -19.56
CA TYR A 236 4.32 17.07 -18.31
C TYR A 236 4.70 15.58 -18.49
N TYR A 237 3.90 14.81 -19.24
CA TYR A 237 4.22 13.40 -19.55
C TYR A 237 5.48 13.21 -20.38
N LEU A 238 5.74 14.12 -21.31
CA LEU A 238 6.88 14.04 -22.24
C LEU A 238 8.18 14.54 -21.64
N GLU A 239 8.13 15.39 -20.60
CA GLU A 239 9.33 15.84 -19.91
C GLU A 239 10.04 14.65 -19.23
N GLN A 240 11.36 14.58 -19.39
CA GLN A 240 12.18 13.59 -18.69
C GLN A 240 12.00 13.74 -17.17
N PRO A 241 11.99 12.64 -16.41
CA PRO A 241 12.04 12.71 -14.96
C PRO A 241 13.29 13.46 -14.48
N PRO A 242 13.27 14.09 -13.29
CA PRO A 242 14.47 14.68 -12.70
C PRO A 242 15.59 13.63 -12.58
N GLU A 243 16.81 13.98 -12.99
CA GLU A 243 17.98 13.07 -12.99
C GLU A 243 18.42 12.64 -11.58
N ASN A 244 18.10 13.43 -10.55
CA ASN A 244 18.52 13.20 -9.16
C ASN A 244 17.37 12.69 -8.29
N LEU A 245 17.24 11.36 -8.21
CA LEU A 245 16.41 10.65 -7.24
C LEU A 245 17.10 10.67 -5.86
N SER A 246 17.33 11.84 -5.26
CA SER A 246 17.79 11.88 -3.87
C SER A 246 16.68 11.34 -2.96
N GLU A 247 17.05 10.57 -1.93
CA GLU A 247 16.11 10.00 -0.93
C GLU A 247 15.27 11.09 -0.22
N ASP A 248 15.73 12.35 -0.28
CA ASP A 248 15.06 13.54 0.30
C ASP A 248 14.28 14.39 -0.73
N TYR A 249 13.97 13.86 -1.92
CA TYR A 249 13.24 14.61 -2.93
C TYR A 249 11.83 14.98 -2.45
N ASN A 250 11.52 16.26 -2.27
CA ASN A 250 10.20 16.73 -1.86
C ASN A 250 9.33 17.08 -3.07
N VAL A 251 8.34 16.22 -3.36
CA VAL A 251 7.41 16.38 -4.50
C VAL A 251 6.61 17.68 -4.40
N LEU A 252 6.21 18.09 -3.20
CA LEU A 252 5.46 19.33 -3.00
C LEU A 252 6.31 20.57 -3.28
N GLU A 253 7.59 20.56 -2.88
CA GLU A 253 8.52 21.65 -3.22
C GLU A 253 8.76 21.74 -4.73
N TRP A 254 8.87 20.59 -5.42
CA TRP A 254 8.98 20.58 -6.87
C TRP A 254 7.74 21.18 -7.55
N TRP A 255 6.54 20.82 -7.10
CA TRP A 255 5.30 21.39 -7.62
C TRP A 255 5.18 22.88 -7.31
N HIS A 256 5.60 23.32 -6.12
CA HIS A 256 5.64 24.74 -5.78
C HIS A 256 6.58 25.52 -6.71
N ALA A 257 7.79 25.02 -6.95
CA ALA A 257 8.76 25.65 -7.85
C ALA A 257 8.29 25.66 -9.32
N ASN A 258 7.53 24.65 -9.75
CA ASN A 258 7.05 24.52 -11.13
C ASN A 258 5.61 25.00 -11.34
N ALA A 259 4.93 25.50 -10.30
CA ALA A 259 3.56 26.01 -10.39
C ALA A 259 3.36 27.11 -11.46
N PRO A 260 4.33 28.01 -11.74
CA PRO A 260 4.19 28.97 -12.85
C PRO A 260 4.14 28.31 -14.24
N ARG A 261 4.79 27.15 -14.40
CA ARG A 261 4.81 26.37 -15.65
C ARG A 261 3.61 25.44 -15.76
N PHE A 262 3.18 24.88 -14.63
CA PHE A 262 2.09 23.92 -14.53
C PHE A 262 1.03 24.35 -13.50
N PRO A 263 0.28 25.44 -13.74
CA PRO A 263 -0.57 26.05 -12.73
C PRO A 263 -1.79 25.19 -12.37
N ILE A 264 -2.31 24.40 -13.32
CA ILE A 264 -3.46 23.53 -13.06
C ILE A 264 -2.98 22.25 -12.38
N LEU A 265 -1.91 21.64 -12.90
CA LEU A 265 -1.34 20.42 -12.28
C LEU A 265 -0.75 20.70 -10.90
N GLY A 266 -0.17 21.87 -10.66
CA GLY A 266 0.33 22.26 -9.34
C GLY A 266 -0.79 22.34 -8.29
N ARG A 267 -1.99 22.82 -8.66
CA ARG A 267 -3.16 22.77 -7.78
C ARG A 267 -3.65 21.34 -7.54
N MET A 268 -3.73 20.54 -8.61
CA MET A 268 -4.07 19.12 -8.49
C MET A 268 -3.11 18.40 -7.54
N ALA A 269 -1.80 18.57 -7.75
CA ALA A 269 -0.78 17.95 -6.91
C ALA A 269 -0.91 18.37 -5.45
N ARG A 270 -1.06 19.66 -5.16
CA ARG A 270 -1.30 20.15 -3.79
C ARG A 270 -2.48 19.44 -3.13
N ASP A 271 -3.61 19.37 -3.83
CA ASP A 271 -4.85 18.84 -3.25
C ASP A 271 -4.82 17.31 -3.13
N PHE A 272 -4.25 16.60 -4.10
CA PHE A 272 -4.10 15.15 -4.04
C PHE A 272 -3.08 14.71 -2.98
N PHE A 273 -1.88 15.29 -2.95
CA PHE A 273 -0.85 14.93 -1.97
C PHE A 273 -1.22 15.33 -0.52
N ALA A 274 -2.20 16.22 -0.34
CA ALA A 274 -2.77 16.52 0.97
C ALA A 274 -3.67 15.40 1.51
N ILE A 275 -4.10 14.46 0.68
CA ILE A 275 -4.91 13.30 1.09
C ILE A 275 -3.97 12.24 1.69
N PRO A 276 -4.06 11.92 2.99
CA PRO A 276 -3.26 10.84 3.55
C PRO A 276 -3.61 9.51 2.87
N ILE A 277 -2.62 8.73 2.45
CA ILE A 277 -2.87 7.38 1.89
C ILE A 277 -3.66 6.53 2.89
N SER A 278 -3.38 6.69 4.19
CA SER A 278 -4.15 6.03 5.25
C SER A 278 -5.63 6.32 5.12
N THR A 279 -6.09 7.54 4.84
CA THR A 279 -7.51 7.85 4.63
C THR A 279 -8.10 7.21 3.38
N ILE A 280 -7.32 7.12 2.29
CA ILE A 280 -7.74 6.46 1.05
C ILE A 280 -7.96 4.96 1.29
N VAL A 281 -7.14 4.36 2.15
CA VAL A 281 -7.18 2.93 2.46
C VAL A 281 -8.15 2.62 3.61
N SER A 282 -8.28 3.55 4.56
CA SER A 282 -9.07 3.42 5.79
C SER A 282 -10.53 3.76 5.63
N GLU A 283 -11.03 4.20 4.46
CA GLU A 283 -12.50 4.24 4.25
C GLU A 283 -13.17 2.85 4.45
N SER A 284 -12.38 1.77 4.48
CA SER A 284 -12.82 0.42 4.88
C SER A 284 -12.70 0.10 6.38
N SER A 285 -11.87 0.81 7.16
CA SER A 285 -11.59 0.55 8.59
C SER A 285 -11.99 1.68 9.55
N ALA A 286 -12.19 2.90 9.03
CA ALA A 286 -12.60 4.08 9.80
C ALA A 286 -14.00 3.89 10.40
N ALA A 287 -14.86 3.12 9.74
CA ALA A 287 -16.14 2.70 10.31
C ALA A 287 -15.95 1.79 11.54
N GLU A 288 -14.95 0.90 11.54
CA GLU A 288 -14.65 0.03 12.68
C GLU A 288 -13.97 0.76 13.84
N GLU A 289 -13.07 1.72 13.54
CA GLU A 289 -12.43 2.57 14.55
C GLU A 289 -13.38 3.62 15.14
N ALA A 290 -14.28 4.20 14.34
CA ALA A 290 -15.33 5.08 14.82
C ALA A 290 -16.31 4.33 15.74
N VAL A 291 -16.61 3.06 15.45
CA VAL A 291 -17.42 2.17 16.33
C VAL A 291 -16.66 1.80 17.62
N LYS A 292 -15.33 1.67 17.57
CA LYS A 292 -14.52 1.44 18.77
C LYS A 292 -14.41 2.68 19.66
N MET A 293 -14.22 3.85 19.06
CA MET A 293 -14.25 5.12 19.79
C MET A 293 -15.64 5.43 20.32
N SER A 294 -16.72 5.12 19.58
CA SER A 294 -18.09 5.29 20.07
C SER A 294 -18.34 4.48 21.34
N SER A 295 -17.76 3.29 21.49
CA SER A 295 -17.85 2.50 22.73
C SER A 295 -17.20 3.16 23.96
N THR A 296 -16.21 4.02 23.74
CA THR A 296 -15.51 4.80 24.80
C THR A 296 -16.27 6.08 25.14
N PHE A 297 -17.12 6.55 24.22
CA PHE A 297 -17.89 7.79 24.29
C PHE A 297 -19.39 7.53 24.12
N ASN A 298 -19.91 6.45 24.73
CA ASN A 298 -21.29 5.97 24.52
C ASN A 298 -22.40 7.02 24.78
N ASP A 299 -22.08 8.13 25.49
CA ASP A 299 -23.00 9.23 25.78
C ASP A 299 -22.64 10.57 25.11
N ALA A 300 -21.56 10.65 24.34
CA ALA A 300 -21.16 11.90 23.68
C ALA A 300 -21.80 12.04 22.31
N ARG A 301 -22.31 13.23 22.02
CA ARG A 301 -22.83 13.56 20.68
C ARG A 301 -21.70 13.50 19.64
N PRO A 302 -21.97 13.08 18.39
CA PRO A 302 -20.97 13.01 17.32
C PRO A 302 -20.16 14.32 17.15
N GLU A 303 -20.81 15.47 17.31
CA GLU A 303 -20.16 16.78 17.19
C GLU A 303 -19.12 17.04 18.29
N ILE A 304 -19.32 16.47 19.48
CA ILE A 304 -18.38 16.58 20.60
C ILE A 304 -17.18 15.67 20.38
N ILE A 305 -17.40 14.47 19.83
CA ILE A 305 -16.33 13.53 19.48
C ILE A 305 -15.44 14.15 18.39
N GLU A 306 -16.05 14.71 17.34
CA GLU A 306 -15.33 15.43 16.28
C GLU A 306 -14.51 16.59 16.84
N ALA A 307 -15.12 17.45 17.67
CA ALA A 307 -14.42 18.57 18.29
C ALA A 307 -13.24 18.11 19.17
N LEU A 308 -13.38 17.02 19.93
CA LEU A 308 -12.31 16.48 20.78
C LEU A 308 -11.15 15.91 19.96
N VAL A 309 -11.44 15.20 18.87
CA VAL A 309 -10.42 14.70 17.93
C VAL A 309 -9.70 15.88 17.27
N CYS A 310 -10.43 16.86 16.75
CA CYS A 310 -9.84 18.06 16.14
C CYS A 310 -8.97 18.85 17.11
N VAL A 311 -9.39 19.02 18.37
CA VAL A 311 -8.61 19.76 19.39
C VAL A 311 -7.34 19.00 19.77
N ARG A 312 -7.40 17.67 19.93
CA ARG A 312 -6.21 16.86 20.20
C ARG A 312 -5.20 16.98 19.07
N ASP A 313 -5.65 16.78 17.84
CA ASP A 313 -4.78 16.83 16.66
C ASP A 313 -4.18 18.24 16.46
N TRP A 314 -4.92 19.30 16.82
CA TRP A 314 -4.40 20.67 16.86
C TRP A 314 -3.32 20.84 17.93
N LEU A 315 -3.56 20.38 19.17
CA LEU A 315 -2.61 20.52 20.28
C LEU A 315 -1.34 19.69 20.10
N GLU A 316 -1.40 18.60 19.34
CA GLU A 316 -0.25 17.74 19.02
C GLU A 316 0.54 18.23 17.79
N SER A 317 0.05 19.23 17.06
CA SER A 317 0.80 19.83 15.95
C SER A 317 1.97 20.68 16.49
N PRO A 318 3.20 20.51 15.98
CA PRO A 318 4.37 21.18 16.54
C PRO A 318 4.27 22.71 16.40
N GLU A 319 4.60 23.44 17.47
CA GLU A 319 4.70 24.90 17.44
C GLU A 319 5.78 25.32 16.44
N LYS A 320 5.38 26.13 15.45
CA LYS A 320 6.27 26.69 14.44
C LYS A 320 7.42 27.47 15.12
N LYS A 321 8.65 26.99 14.96
CA LYS A 321 9.87 27.79 15.12
C LYS A 321 10.34 28.30 13.77
#